data_AF-A0A9E3ESU5-F1
#
_entry.id   AF-A0A9E3ESU5-F1
#
_cell.length_a   1.000
_cell.length_b   1.000
_cell.length_c   1.000
_cell.angle_alpha   90.00
_cell.angle_beta   90.00
_cell.angle_gamma   90.00
#
_symmetry.space_group_name_H-M   'P 1'
#
loop_
_entity.id
_entity.type
_entity.pdbx_description
1 polymer ?
#
loop_
_entity_poly.entity_id
_entity_poly.type
_entity_poly.pdbx_seq_one_letter_code
_entity_poly.pdbx_strand_id
1 'polypeptide(L)'
;MTARAVGGSASRPNEYADVPDMFRELASLDAGSSDFQRHRDKIVERCLPLADHIARRFEGRGEPRDDLVQVARVGLVNAVARF
;
A
#
# COMPACT_ATOMS: atom_id res chain seq x y z
N MET A 1 -38.00 -18.80 3.95
CA MET A 1 -37.62 -17.48 4.50
C MET A 1 -36.44 -17.71 5.44
N THR A 2 -35.20 -17.70 4.93
CA THR A 2 -33.99 -17.96 5.73
C THR A 2 -33.20 -16.67 5.84
N ALA A 3 -33.15 -16.14 7.06
CA ALA A 3 -32.41 -14.93 7.39
C ALA A 3 -30.90 -15.21 7.26
N ARG A 4 -30.24 -14.46 6.39
CA ARG A 4 -28.79 -14.49 6.19
C ARG A 4 -28.15 -13.61 7.27
N ALA A 5 -27.40 -14.22 8.18
CA ALA A 5 -26.66 -13.53 9.22
C ALA A 5 -25.69 -12.51 8.60
N VAL A 6 -25.86 -11.24 8.94
CA VAL A 6 -24.86 -10.19 8.70
C VAL A 6 -23.75 -10.45 9.72
N GLY A 7 -22.69 -11.10 9.25
CA GLY A 7 -21.44 -11.21 10.00
C GLY A 7 -20.90 -9.81 10.25
N GLY A 8 -20.99 -9.36 11.50
CA GLY A 8 -20.37 -8.12 11.95
C GLY A 8 -18.89 -8.14 11.58
N SER A 9 -18.46 -7.11 10.86
CA SER A 9 -17.04 -6.89 10.56
C SER A 9 -16.32 -6.61 11.87
N ALA A 10 -15.84 -7.66 12.53
CA ALA A 10 -14.81 -7.56 13.56
C ALA A 10 -13.72 -6.64 12.99
N SER A 11 -13.39 -5.56 13.71
CA SER A 11 -12.34 -4.62 13.33
C SER A 11 -11.11 -5.41 12.90
N ARG A 12 -10.88 -5.48 11.59
CA ARG A 12 -9.64 -6.07 11.09
C ARG A 12 -8.52 -5.23 11.71
N PRO A 13 -7.53 -5.83 12.37
CA PRO A 13 -6.35 -5.09 12.79
C PRO A 13 -5.88 -4.27 11.59
N ASN A 14 -5.57 -2.99 11.81
CA ASN A 14 -5.16 -2.09 10.73
C ASN A 14 -4.02 -2.77 9.96
N GLU A 15 -4.31 -3.22 8.74
CA GLU A 15 -3.47 -4.12 7.95
C GLU A 15 -2.11 -3.49 7.62
N TYR A 16 -1.92 -2.20 7.87
CA TYR A 16 -0.69 -1.44 7.65
C TYR A 16 -0.25 -0.66 8.90
N ALA A 17 -0.58 -1.15 10.10
CA ALA A 17 -0.25 -0.50 11.38
C ALA A 17 1.26 -0.37 11.64
N ASP A 18 2.07 -1.22 10.99
CA ASP A 18 3.54 -1.28 11.05
C ASP A 18 4.23 -0.23 10.18
N VAL A 19 3.58 0.23 9.10
CA VAL A 19 4.18 1.16 8.13
C VAL A 19 4.69 2.46 8.76
N PRO A 20 3.99 3.10 9.72
CA PRO A 20 4.53 4.29 10.40
C PRO A 20 5.85 4.03 11.14
N ASP A 21 6.01 2.87 11.77
CA ASP A 21 7.27 2.50 12.44
C ASP A 21 8.38 2.24 11.41
N MET A 22 8.06 1.63 10.27
CA MET A 22 9.03 1.46 9.18
C MET A 22 9.55 2.81 8.67
N PHE A 23 8.69 3.83 8.54
CA PHE A 23 9.14 5.19 8.18
C PHE A 23 9.98 5.85 9.26
N ARG A 24 9.69 5.63 10.56
CA ARG A 24 10.54 6.11 11.66
C ARG A 24 11.94 5.48 11.59
N GLU A 25 12.01 4.19 11.30
CA GLU A 25 13.28 3.49 11.09
C GLU A 25 14.01 4.03 9.85
N LEU A 26 13.30 4.24 8.72
CA LEU A 26 13.88 4.85 7.52
C LEU A 26 14.54 6.20 7.81
N ALA A 27 13.85 7.06 8.57
CA ALA A 27 14.32 8.39 8.94
C ALA A 27 15.57 8.38 9.84
N SER A 28 15.89 7.24 10.46
CA SER A 28 17.12 7.07 11.25
C SER A 28 18.33 6.63 10.43
N LEU A 29 18.13 6.20 9.17
CA LEU A 29 19.18 5.74 8.27
C LEU A 29 19.79 6.92 7.50
N ASP A 30 21.07 6.80 7.13
CA ASP A 30 21.75 7.81 6.32
C ASP A 30 21.15 7.87 4.91
N ALA A 31 20.70 9.06 4.51
CA ALA A 31 20.07 9.29 3.22
C ALA A 31 21.09 9.09 2.09
N GLY A 32 20.88 8.05 1.27
CA GLY A 32 21.80 7.67 0.19
C GLY A 32 22.60 6.40 0.48
N SER A 33 22.59 5.91 1.72
CA SER A 33 23.13 4.58 2.05
C SER A 33 22.35 3.46 1.36
N SER A 34 23.00 2.31 1.16
CA SER A 34 22.34 1.11 0.66
C SER A 34 21.21 0.64 1.59
N ASP A 35 21.36 0.84 2.89
CA ASP A 35 20.38 0.43 3.89
C ASP A 35 19.12 1.29 3.80
N PHE A 36 19.28 2.60 3.60
CA PHE A 36 18.15 3.49 3.32
C PHE A 36 17.37 3.04 2.08
N GLN A 37 18.07 2.75 0.98
CA GLN A 37 17.42 2.28 -0.26
C GLN A 37 16.68 0.95 -0.03
N ARG A 38 17.32 -0.02 0.60
CA ARG A 38 16.71 -1.32 0.91
C ARG A 38 15.49 -1.18 1.82
N HIS A 39 15.55 -0.30 2.82
CA HIS A 39 14.45 -0.12 3.75
C HIS A 39 13.27 0.61 3.11
N ARG A 40 13.55 1.61 2.27
CA ARG A 40 12.53 2.27 1.43
C ARG A 40 11.82 1.26 0.53
N ASP A 41 12.58 0.37 -0.12
CA ASP A 41 12.01 -0.64 -1.00
C ASP A 41 11.11 -1.62 -0.23
N LYS A 42 11.47 -2.00 1.00
CA LYS A 42 10.59 -2.79 1.89
C LYS A 42 9.25 -2.09 2.17
N ILE A 43 9.26 -0.77 2.38
CA ILE A 43 8.02 0.00 2.59
C ILE A 43 7.15 -0.03 1.33
N VAL A 44 7.76 0.12 0.14
CA VAL A 44 7.04 0.01 -1.13
C VAL A 44 6.41 -1.39 -1.25
N GLU A 45 7.20 -2.45 -1.07
CA GLU A 45 6.73 -3.84 -1.15
C GLU A 45 5.59 -4.12 -0.16
N ARG A 46 5.73 -3.64 1.08
CA ARG A 46 4.71 -3.79 2.14
C ARG A 46 3.36 -3.17 1.76
N CYS A 47 3.40 -2.10 0.97
CA CYS A 47 2.24 -1.33 0.53
C CYS A 47 1.73 -1.72 -0.88
N LEU A 48 2.38 -2.66 -1.59
CA LEU A 48 1.91 -3.11 -2.91
C LEU A 48 0.45 -3.62 -2.91
N PRO A 49 0.00 -4.42 -1.93
CA PRO A 49 -1.40 -4.88 -1.91
C PRO A 49 -2.40 -3.73 -1.77
N LEU A 50 -2.02 -2.65 -1.09
CA LEU A 50 -2.84 -1.45 -0.98
C LEU A 50 -2.98 -0.75 -2.33
N ALA A 51 -1.88 -0.58 -3.08
CA ALA A 51 -1.93 -0.01 -4.42
C ALA A 51 -2.80 -0.87 -5.37
N ASP A 52 -2.65 -2.19 -5.32
CA ASP A 52 -3.46 -3.12 -6.12
C ASP A 52 -4.95 -3.06 -5.72
N HIS A 53 -5.27 -2.88 -4.43
CA HIS A 53 -6.65 -2.69 -3.97
C HIS A 53 -7.24 -1.36 -4.44
N ILE A 54 -6.45 -0.28 -4.43
CA ILE A 54 -6.86 1.02 -4.94
C ILE A 54 -7.16 0.93 -6.44
N ALA A 55 -6.29 0.30 -7.23
CA ALA A 55 -6.50 0.13 -8.67
C ALA A 55 -7.83 -0.57 -8.99
N ARG A 56 -8.18 -1.63 -8.25
CA ARG A 56 -9.46 -2.35 -8.40
C ARG A 56 -10.68 -1.44 -8.24
N ARG A 57 -10.61 -0.41 -7.40
CA ARG A 57 -11.71 0.55 -7.19
C ARG A 57 -12.00 1.41 -8.44
N PHE A 58 -11.04 1.53 -9.34
CA PHE A 58 -11.16 2.34 -10.57
C PHE A 58 -11.42 1.50 -11.82
N GLU A 59 -11.52 0.17 -11.70
CA GLU A 59 -11.90 -0.71 -12.80
C GLU A 59 -13.28 -0.35 -13.37
N GLY A 60 -13.51 -0.68 -14.65
CA GLY A 60 -14.80 -0.46 -15.33
C GLY A 60 -15.05 0.99 -15.79
N ARG A 61 -14.02 1.85 -15.82
CA ARG A 61 -14.12 3.27 -16.21
C ARG A 61 -13.54 3.59 -17.60
N GLY A 62 -13.27 2.58 -18.42
CA GLY A 62 -12.74 2.73 -19.78
C GLY A 62 -11.23 2.55 -19.92
N GLU A 63 -10.50 2.47 -18.80
CA GLU A 63 -9.06 2.18 -18.79
C GLU A 63 -8.78 0.68 -18.55
N PRO A 64 -7.73 0.10 -19.17
CA PRO A 64 -7.28 -1.25 -18.88
C PRO A 64 -6.85 -1.43 -17.42
N ARG A 65 -7.16 -2.59 -16.84
CA ARG A 65 -6.77 -2.92 -15.45
C ARG A 65 -5.27 -2.79 -15.21
N ASP A 66 -4.45 -3.23 -16.15
CA ASP A 66 -3.00 -3.23 -16.00
C ASP A 66 -2.42 -1.80 -15.97
N ASP A 67 -3.06 -0.87 -16.67
CA ASP A 67 -2.70 0.56 -16.64
C ASP A 67 -3.08 1.19 -15.30
N LEU A 68 -4.28 0.87 -14.78
CA LEU A 68 -4.71 1.30 -13.45
C LEU A 68 -3.77 0.78 -12.34
N VAL A 69 -3.33 -0.48 -12.44
CA VAL A 69 -2.37 -1.08 -11.52
C VAL A 69 -1.01 -0.39 -11.60
N GLN A 70 -0.51 -0.12 -12.82
CA GLN A 70 0.74 0.61 -12.99
C GLN A 70 0.67 2.01 -12.38
N VAL A 71 -0.37 2.77 -12.69
CA VAL A 71 -0.56 4.13 -12.16
C VAL A 71 -0.61 4.11 -10.63
N ALA A 72 -1.34 3.16 -10.03
CA ALA A 72 -1.40 3.02 -8.58
C ALA A 72 -0.02 2.71 -7.95
N ARG A 73 0.76 1.82 -8.58
CA ARG A 73 2.11 1.46 -8.12
C ARG A 73 3.11 2.61 -8.28
N VAL A 74 3.06 3.36 -9.37
CA VAL A 74 3.86 4.59 -9.56
C VAL A 74 3.47 5.63 -8.50
N GLY A 75 2.17 5.80 -8.23
CA GLY A 75 1.68 6.66 -7.16
C GLY A 75 2.21 6.26 -5.80
N LEU A 76 2.25 4.96 -5.50
CA LEU A 76 2.84 4.44 -4.26
C LEU A 76 4.34 4.76 -4.15
N VAL A 77 5.13 4.47 -5.18
CA VAL A 77 6.58 4.78 -5.18
C VAL A 77 6.82 6.27 -4.94
N ASN A 78 6.05 7.12 -5.62
CA ASN A 78 6.13 8.57 -5.44
C ASN A 78 5.71 9.02 -4.04
N ALA A 79 4.71 8.37 -3.44
CA ALA A 79 4.27 8.69 -2.07
C ALA A 79 5.36 8.32 -1.05
N VAL A 80 5.99 7.15 -1.19
CA VAL A 80 7.09 6.71 -0.32
C VAL A 80 8.33 7.59 -0.51
N ALA A 81 8.63 8.01 -1.74
CA ALA A 81 9.79 8.88 -2.01
C ALA A 81 9.68 10.30 -1.43
N ARG A 82 8.46 10.74 -1.06
CA ARG A 82 8.20 12.08 -0.51
C ARG A 82 8.09 12.11 1.00
N PHE A 83 7.97 10.95 1.63
CA PHE A 83 7.96 10.78 3.08
C PHE A 83 9.38 10.65 3.62
#